data_AF-A0A2H6H0Y9-F1
#
_entry.id   AF-A0A2H6H0Y9-F1
#
_cell.length_a   1.000
_cell.length_b   1.000
_cell.length_c   1.000
_cell.angle_alpha   90.00
_cell.angle_beta   90.00
_cell.angle_gamma   90.00
#
_symmetry.space_group_name_H-M   'P 1'
#
loop_
_entity.id
_entity.type
_entity.pdbx_description
1 polymer ?
#
loop_
_entity_poly.entity_id
_entity_poly.type
_entity_poly.pdbx_seq_one_letter_code
_entity_poly.pdbx_strand_id
1 'polypeptide(L)'
;MIFGLVGLLAMALVSAGLVNYLSNTTQVEVSVSSPLTLTTIDINPVSVFGGEVIEINTTITNNIAENVYGIYTTTINNNLSNVGCNDFDSIGIIIHDGSDAGTYTLSDLSGTCSDDSVTATISIPVMYLPNEVQTYTGLLEFAQNVEPADYDISSVILTV
;
A
#
# COMPACT_ATOMS: atom_id res chain seq x y z
N MET A 1 -15.59 67.75 10.67
CA MET A 1 -15.18 66.40 11.12
C MET A 1 -15.70 65.23 10.26
N ILE A 2 -16.67 65.43 9.35
CA ILE A 2 -17.23 64.32 8.52
C ILE A 2 -16.30 63.93 7.35
N PHE A 3 -15.65 64.90 6.69
CA PHE A 3 -14.80 64.63 5.52
C PHE A 3 -13.53 63.80 5.83
N GLY A 4 -12.95 63.93 7.03
CA GLY A 4 -11.78 63.12 7.43
C GLY A 4 -12.11 61.66 7.68
N LEU A 5 -13.33 61.36 8.15
CA LEU A 5 -13.78 60.00 8.43
C LEU A 5 -14.04 59.22 7.12
N VAL A 6 -14.58 59.89 6.10
CA VAL A 6 -14.81 59.30 4.78
C VAL A 6 -13.50 58.97 4.07
N GLY A 7 -12.48 59.84 4.20
CA GLY A 7 -11.14 59.58 3.64
C GLY A 7 -10.45 58.37 4.28
N LEU A 8 -10.56 58.24 5.60
CA LEU A 8 -9.98 57.09 6.32
C LEU A 8 -10.67 55.77 5.92
N LEU A 9 -11.99 55.80 5.75
CA LEU A 9 -12.78 54.63 5.34
C LEU A 9 -12.43 54.19 3.91
N ALA A 10 -12.23 55.15 3.00
CA ALA A 10 -11.83 54.84 1.62
C ALA A 10 -10.44 54.19 1.56
N MET A 11 -9.46 54.68 2.34
CA MET A 11 -8.13 54.07 2.39
C MET A 11 -8.17 52.66 2.99
N ALA A 12 -8.96 52.44 4.05
CA ALA A 12 -9.11 51.13 4.67
C ALA A 12 -9.69 50.10 3.68
N LEU A 13 -10.69 50.48 2.89
CA LEU A 13 -11.32 49.61 1.88
C LEU A 13 -10.34 49.24 0.75
N VAL A 14 -9.54 50.19 0.28
CA VAL A 14 -8.53 49.93 -0.77
C VAL A 14 -7.43 49.00 -0.24
N SER A 15 -6.97 49.20 1.01
CA SER A 15 -5.98 48.30 1.61
C SER A 15 -6.54 46.89 1.86
N ALA A 16 -7.79 46.77 2.31
CA ALA A 16 -8.42 45.46 2.53
C ALA A 16 -8.64 44.70 1.22
N GLY A 17 -9.05 45.40 0.14
CA GLY A 17 -9.17 44.81 -1.19
C GLY A 17 -7.82 44.34 -1.76
N LEU A 18 -6.75 45.11 -1.54
CA LEU A 18 -5.41 44.76 -2.01
C LEU A 18 -4.82 43.56 -1.25
N VAL A 19 -5.01 43.49 0.07
CA VAL A 19 -4.59 42.35 0.89
C VAL A 19 -5.33 41.07 0.47
N ASN A 20 -6.63 41.16 0.14
CA ASN A 20 -7.39 40.01 -0.35
C ASN A 20 -6.94 39.56 -1.75
N TYR A 21 -6.58 40.50 -2.64
CA TYR A 21 -6.07 40.19 -3.98
C TYR A 21 -4.67 39.54 -3.94
N LEU A 22 -3.79 40.00 -3.04
CA LEU A 22 -2.44 39.45 -2.84
C LEU A 22 -2.43 38.15 -2.02
N SER A 23 -3.48 37.90 -1.22
CA SER A 23 -3.67 36.66 -0.45
C SER A 23 -4.33 35.54 -1.25
N ASN A 24 -4.45 35.69 -2.58
CA ASN A 24 -4.95 34.63 -3.45
C ASN A 24 -3.84 33.59 -3.66
N THR A 25 -3.67 32.74 -2.66
CA THR A 25 -2.80 31.57 -2.73
C THR A 25 -3.52 30.56 -3.61
N THR A 26 -3.20 30.54 -4.91
CA THR A 26 -3.65 29.47 -5.79
C THR A 26 -3.09 28.16 -5.25
N GLN A 27 -3.96 27.33 -4.69
CA GLN A 27 -3.63 25.96 -4.34
C GLN A 27 -3.45 25.19 -5.65
N VAL A 28 -2.20 25.03 -6.07
CA VAL A 28 -1.86 24.13 -7.17
C VAL A 28 -1.77 22.75 -6.55
N GLU A 29 -2.77 21.91 -6.80
CA GLU A 29 -2.67 20.49 -6.54
C GLU A 29 -1.63 19.90 -7.49
N VAL A 30 -0.41 19.68 -6.98
CA VAL A 30 0.61 18.94 -7.70
C VAL A 30 0.32 17.46 -7.47
N SER A 31 -0.42 16.84 -8.39
CA SER A 31 -0.54 15.38 -8.42
C SER A 31 0.74 14.81 -9.03
N VAL A 32 1.54 14.14 -8.20
CA VAL A 32 2.62 13.29 -8.67
C VAL A 32 2.00 11.96 -9.09
N SER A 33 2.02 11.66 -10.39
CA SER A 33 1.58 10.36 -10.89
C SER A 33 2.58 9.30 -10.43
N SER A 34 2.09 8.27 -9.74
CA SER A 34 2.92 7.12 -9.36
C SER A 34 3.32 6.36 -10.63
N PRO A 35 4.60 5.94 -10.77
CA PRO A 35 5.04 5.12 -11.89
C PRO A 35 4.35 3.74 -11.91
N LEU A 36 3.84 3.28 -10.77
CA LEU A 36 3.05 2.06 -10.66
C LEU A 36 1.60 2.35 -10.30
N THR A 37 0.68 1.65 -10.95
CA THR A 37 -0.72 1.52 -10.49
C THR A 37 -0.90 0.15 -9.87
N LEU A 38 -1.29 0.12 -8.60
CA LEU A 38 -1.62 -1.09 -7.86
C LEU A 38 -3.13 -1.23 -7.75
N THR A 39 -3.63 -2.40 -8.10
CA THR A 39 -4.99 -2.84 -7.80
C THR A 39 -4.85 -4.00 -6.83
N THR A 40 -4.73 -3.66 -5.54
CA THR A 40 -4.77 -4.65 -4.45
C THR A 40 -6.24 -4.94 -4.14
N ILE A 41 -6.57 -6.21 -3.93
CA ILE A 41 -7.80 -6.60 -3.24
C ILE A 41 -7.40 -6.72 -1.76
N ASP A 42 -7.70 -5.71 -0.95
CA ASP A 42 -7.63 -5.87 0.50
C ASP A 42 -8.63 -6.99 0.88
N ILE A 43 -8.14 -8.01 1.58
CA ILE A 43 -8.98 -9.14 2.01
C ILE A 43 -9.33 -8.91 3.47
N ASN A 44 -10.38 -8.10 3.71
CA ASN A 44 -10.74 -7.65 5.06
C ASN A 44 -12.22 -7.86 5.36
N PRO A 45 -12.57 -8.54 6.47
CA PRO A 45 -11.83 -9.61 7.15
C PRO A 45 -12.07 -10.97 6.48
N VAL A 46 -11.09 -11.89 6.57
CA VAL A 46 -11.26 -13.31 6.21
C VAL A 46 -11.06 -14.20 7.44
N SER A 47 -11.99 -15.14 7.61
CA SER A 47 -11.90 -16.17 8.64
C SER A 47 -10.91 -17.23 8.18
N VAL A 48 -9.87 -17.46 8.99
CA VAL A 48 -8.78 -18.40 8.71
C VAL A 48 -8.75 -19.46 9.79
N PHE A 49 -8.54 -20.71 9.38
CA PHE A 49 -8.26 -21.85 10.26
C PHE A 49 -6.80 -22.30 10.12
N GLY A 50 -6.22 -22.88 11.18
CA GLY A 50 -4.87 -23.45 11.11
C GLY A 50 -4.75 -24.50 10.01
N GLY A 51 -3.68 -24.42 9.20
CA GLY A 51 -3.45 -25.27 8.03
C GLY A 51 -4.14 -24.80 6.74
N GLU A 52 -4.85 -23.68 6.75
CA GLU A 52 -5.43 -23.11 5.53
C GLU A 52 -4.43 -22.30 4.72
N VAL A 53 -4.66 -22.29 3.41
CA VAL A 53 -3.93 -21.45 2.45
C VAL A 53 -4.86 -20.33 1.99
N ILE A 54 -4.42 -19.09 2.20
CA ILE A 54 -5.10 -17.90 1.73
C ILE A 54 -4.44 -17.38 0.47
N GLU A 55 -5.25 -17.13 -0.55
CA GLU A 55 -4.80 -16.60 -1.84
C GLU A 55 -5.12 -15.10 -1.97
N ILE A 56 -4.12 -14.30 -2.31
CA ILE A 56 -4.24 -12.85 -2.49
C ILE A 56 -3.89 -12.49 -3.92
N ASN A 57 -4.92 -12.21 -4.72
CA ASN A 57 -4.74 -11.77 -6.09
C ASN A 57 -4.45 -10.27 -6.15
N THR A 58 -3.32 -9.91 -6.75
CA THR A 58 -2.85 -8.53 -6.92
C THR A 58 -2.58 -8.29 -8.41
N THR A 59 -3.13 -7.22 -8.97
CA THR A 59 -2.83 -6.80 -10.35
C THR A 59 -2.05 -5.50 -10.32
N ILE A 60 -0.92 -5.49 -11.02
CA ILE A 60 -0.01 -4.35 -11.10
C ILE A 60 0.11 -3.93 -12.55
N THR A 61 0.07 -2.63 -12.76
CA THR A 61 0.45 -2.04 -14.02
C THR A 61 1.67 -1.16 -13.79
N ASN A 62 2.77 -1.50 -14.47
CA ASN A 62 3.89 -0.58 -14.61
C ASN A 62 3.58 0.39 -15.75
N ASN A 63 3.48 1.69 -15.43
CA ASN A 63 3.14 2.73 -16.41
C ASN A 63 4.38 3.44 -16.99
N ILE A 64 5.60 3.02 -16.61
CA ILE A 64 6.83 3.62 -17.13
C ILE A 64 7.42 2.78 -18.26
N ALA A 65 8.17 3.43 -19.15
CA ALA A 65 8.77 2.79 -20.34
C ALA A 65 9.85 1.74 -20.03
N GLU A 66 10.26 1.61 -18.77
CA GLU A 66 11.34 0.75 -18.32
C GLU A 66 10.82 -0.32 -17.35
N ASN A 67 11.59 -1.40 -17.22
CA ASN A 67 11.27 -2.44 -16.25
C ASN A 67 11.64 -1.97 -14.85
N VAL A 68 10.79 -2.29 -13.88
CA VAL A 68 11.02 -1.95 -12.47
C VAL A 68 11.15 -3.23 -11.66
N TYR A 69 11.97 -3.18 -10.62
CA TYR A 69 12.00 -4.21 -9.59
C TYR A 69 11.22 -3.74 -8.38
N GLY A 70 10.32 -4.59 -7.91
CA GLY A 70 9.50 -4.32 -6.73
C GLY A 70 9.72 -5.36 -5.64
N ILE A 71 9.42 -4.95 -4.41
CA ILE A 71 9.31 -5.82 -3.24
C ILE A 71 7.82 -6.02 -2.96
N TYR A 72 7.35 -7.27 -3.02
CA TYR A 72 6.00 -7.62 -2.58
C TYR A 72 5.98 -7.59 -1.06
N THR A 73 5.14 -6.74 -0.47
CA THR A 73 5.00 -6.61 0.97
C THR A 73 3.58 -6.92 1.39
N THR A 74 3.39 -7.93 2.23
CA THR A 74 2.08 -8.28 2.79
C THR A 74 2.09 -8.03 4.28
N THR A 75 1.07 -7.30 4.73
CA THR A 75 0.83 -6.97 6.14
C THR A 75 -0.38 -7.76 6.61
N ILE A 76 -0.22 -8.53 7.67
CA ILE A 76 -1.26 -9.36 8.27
C ILE A 76 -1.43 -8.94 9.72
N ASN A 77 -2.68 -8.68 10.11
CA ASN A 77 -3.04 -8.48 11.50
C ASN A 77 -4.32 -9.28 11.83
N ASN A 78 -4.58 -9.45 13.12
CA ASN A 78 -5.87 -9.88 13.62
C ASN A 78 -6.24 -9.08 14.88
N ASN A 79 -7.52 -9.08 15.25
CA ASN A 79 -8.03 -8.27 16.36
C ASN A 79 -8.07 -9.01 17.72
N LEU A 80 -7.60 -10.26 17.79
CA LEU A 80 -7.78 -11.14 18.96
C LEU A 80 -6.46 -11.56 19.62
N SER A 81 -5.39 -11.69 18.83
CA SER A 81 -4.12 -12.29 19.20
C SER A 81 -2.96 -11.53 18.57
N ASN A 82 -1.76 -11.77 19.09
CA ASN A 82 -0.53 -11.36 18.42
C ASN A 82 -0.34 -12.21 17.16
N VAL A 83 -0.21 -11.59 15.98
CA VAL A 83 0.19 -12.31 14.75
C VAL A 83 1.72 -12.31 14.67
N GLY A 84 2.32 -13.49 14.65
CA GLY A 84 3.76 -13.69 14.58
C GLY A 84 4.20 -14.40 13.30
N CYS A 85 5.48 -14.28 12.95
CA CYS A 85 6.03 -15.00 11.80
C CYS A 85 5.96 -16.54 11.95
N ASN A 86 5.83 -17.04 13.17
CA ASN A 86 5.65 -18.46 13.48
C ASN A 86 4.22 -18.97 13.22
N ASP A 87 3.29 -18.10 12.84
CA ASP A 87 1.91 -18.47 12.50
C ASP A 87 1.77 -18.91 11.04
N PHE A 88 2.88 -18.90 10.28
CA PHE A 88 2.91 -19.26 8.87
C PHE A 88 3.92 -20.40 8.66
N ASP A 89 3.49 -21.45 7.95
CA ASP A 89 4.36 -22.57 7.56
C ASP A 89 5.10 -22.26 6.25
N SER A 90 4.43 -21.58 5.32
CA SER A 90 5.03 -21.17 4.07
C SER A 90 4.35 -19.95 3.47
N ILE A 91 5.11 -19.24 2.63
CA ILE A 91 4.64 -18.11 1.87
C ILE A 91 5.02 -18.33 0.43
N GLY A 92 4.07 -18.17 -0.49
CA GLY A 92 4.29 -18.28 -1.90
C GLY A 92 3.89 -17.04 -2.68
N ILE A 93 4.43 -16.92 -3.89
CA ILE A 93 3.91 -16.04 -4.91
C ILE A 93 3.84 -16.80 -6.24
N ILE A 94 2.70 -16.69 -6.90
CA ILE A 94 2.52 -17.13 -8.27
C ILE A 94 2.58 -15.88 -9.14
N ILE A 95 3.52 -15.87 -10.08
CA ILE A 95 3.61 -14.87 -11.15
C ILE A 95 2.96 -15.49 -12.38
N HIS A 96 1.87 -14.89 -12.87
CA HIS A 96 1.08 -15.48 -13.96
C HIS A 96 1.65 -15.15 -15.34
N ASP A 97 2.25 -13.97 -15.48
CA ASP A 97 2.65 -13.39 -16.76
C ASP A 97 4.13 -12.96 -16.73
N GLY A 98 4.72 -12.69 -17.90
CA GLY A 98 6.09 -12.18 -18.01
C GLY A 98 7.20 -13.24 -18.01
N SER A 99 8.45 -12.78 -17.99
CA SER A 99 9.64 -13.66 -18.06
C SER A 99 9.83 -14.53 -16.83
N ASP A 100 9.31 -14.06 -15.70
CA ASP A 100 9.52 -14.65 -14.38
C ASP A 100 8.30 -15.47 -13.94
N ALA A 101 7.36 -15.73 -14.87
CA ALA A 101 6.16 -16.51 -14.61
C ALA A 101 6.50 -17.88 -13.99
N GLY A 102 5.83 -18.19 -12.89
CA GLY A 102 6.13 -19.37 -12.09
C GLY A 102 5.63 -19.27 -10.66
N THR A 103 5.81 -20.35 -9.91
CA THR A 103 5.47 -20.44 -8.49
C THR A 103 6.76 -20.43 -7.67
N TYR A 104 6.84 -19.49 -6.73
CA TYR A 104 7.94 -19.35 -5.80
C TYR A 104 7.41 -19.55 -4.40
N THR A 105 7.88 -20.57 -3.70
CA THR A 105 7.48 -20.85 -2.32
C THR A 105 8.69 -20.73 -1.41
N LEU A 106 8.53 -19.95 -0.35
CA LEU A 106 9.46 -19.75 0.74
C LEU A 106 8.91 -20.50 1.95
N SER A 107 9.55 -21.61 2.31
CA SER A 107 9.27 -22.34 3.55
C SER A 107 10.20 -21.93 4.70
N ASP A 108 11.31 -21.27 4.38
CA ASP A 108 12.15 -20.60 5.37
C ASP A 108 11.83 -19.10 5.30
N LEU A 109 11.18 -18.62 6.35
CA LEU A 109 10.72 -17.23 6.45
C LEU A 109 11.78 -16.32 7.10
N SER A 110 12.97 -16.83 7.38
CA SER A 110 14.04 -16.04 7.97
C SER A 110 14.49 -14.93 7.02
N GLY A 111 14.43 -13.69 7.52
CA GLY A 111 14.81 -12.50 6.74
C GLY A 111 13.76 -12.03 5.73
N THR A 112 12.64 -12.74 5.56
CA THR A 112 11.50 -12.33 4.73
C THR A 112 10.26 -12.00 5.56
N CYS A 113 10.13 -12.55 6.77
CA CYS A 113 9.09 -12.18 7.72
C CYS A 113 9.66 -11.43 8.92
N SER A 114 8.97 -10.37 9.33
CA SER A 114 9.18 -9.67 10.60
C SER A 114 7.84 -9.41 11.28
N ASP A 115 7.79 -9.54 12.60
CA ASP A 115 6.60 -9.20 13.38
C ASP A 115 6.92 -8.23 14.54
N ASP A 116 5.92 -7.46 14.94
CA ASP A 116 5.97 -6.51 16.06
C ASP A 116 5.05 -6.93 17.22
N SER A 117 4.77 -8.23 17.33
CA SER A 117 3.78 -8.82 18.24
C SER A 117 2.34 -8.42 17.98
N VAL A 118 2.00 -7.57 17.00
CA VAL A 118 0.60 -7.30 16.64
C VAL A 118 0.38 -7.62 15.16
N THR A 119 1.37 -7.30 14.35
CA THR A 119 1.32 -7.40 12.90
C THR A 119 2.50 -8.23 12.43
N ALA A 120 2.25 -9.15 11.52
CA ALA A 120 3.29 -9.78 10.72
C ALA A 120 3.42 -9.04 9.39
N THR A 121 4.65 -8.75 9.00
CA THR A 121 4.99 -8.17 7.70
C THR A 121 5.91 -9.13 6.96
N ILE A 122 5.51 -9.46 5.76
CA ILE A 122 6.20 -10.36 4.84
C ILE A 122 6.72 -9.53 3.68
N SER A 123 7.99 -9.69 3.32
CA SER A 123 8.65 -9.00 2.22
C SER A 123 9.35 -9.98 1.28
N ILE A 124 8.91 -10.04 0.03
CA ILE A 124 9.50 -10.85 -1.03
C ILE A 124 10.23 -9.91 -2.01
N PRO A 125 11.57 -9.91 -2.04
CA PRO A 125 12.38 -8.81 -2.59
C PRO A 125 12.47 -8.74 -4.13
N VAL A 126 11.89 -9.68 -4.88
CA VAL A 126 12.08 -9.73 -6.34
C VAL A 126 10.77 -10.00 -7.05
N MET A 127 10.20 -8.96 -7.64
CA MET A 127 9.25 -9.08 -8.73
C MET A 127 9.70 -8.21 -9.89
N TYR A 128 9.89 -8.82 -11.04
CA TYR A 128 10.11 -8.13 -12.29
C TYR A 128 8.80 -7.55 -12.81
N LEU A 129 8.75 -6.23 -13.00
CA LEU A 129 7.60 -5.49 -13.50
C LEU A 129 7.91 -4.92 -14.90
N PRO A 130 7.63 -5.65 -15.99
CA PRO A 130 7.70 -5.08 -17.33
C PRO A 130 6.63 -4.00 -17.48
N ASN A 131 6.79 -3.13 -18.48
CA ASN A 131 5.82 -2.08 -18.85
C ASN A 131 4.51 -2.66 -19.45
N GLU A 132 3.86 -3.53 -18.70
CA GLU A 132 2.62 -4.22 -19.02
C GLU A 132 1.85 -4.47 -17.71
N VAL A 133 0.61 -4.96 -17.85
CA VAL A 133 -0.17 -5.43 -16.71
C VAL A 133 0.30 -6.83 -16.34
N GLN A 134 0.54 -7.07 -15.05
CA GLN A 134 0.86 -8.39 -14.53
C GLN A 134 -0.03 -8.74 -13.35
N THR A 135 -0.37 -10.03 -13.27
CA THR A 135 -1.13 -10.59 -12.16
C THR A 135 -0.23 -11.45 -11.28
N TYR A 136 -0.44 -11.33 -9.98
CA TYR A 136 0.26 -12.05 -8.93
C TYR A 136 -0.74 -12.68 -7.98
N THR A 137 -0.45 -13.89 -7.50
CA THR A 137 -1.20 -14.51 -6.41
C THR A 137 -0.24 -14.77 -5.25
N GLY A 138 -0.39 -14.02 -4.16
CA GLY A 138 0.25 -14.36 -2.90
C GLY A 138 -0.43 -15.57 -2.28
N LEU A 139 0.35 -16.51 -1.76
CA LEU A 139 -0.12 -17.69 -1.05
C LEU A 139 0.37 -17.60 0.39
N LEU A 140 -0.53 -17.62 1.36
CA LEU A 140 -0.19 -17.62 2.78
C LEU A 140 -0.68 -18.92 3.40
N GLU A 141 0.23 -19.83 3.77
CA GLU A 141 -0.11 -21.06 4.46
C GLU A 141 0.03 -20.83 5.97
N PHE A 142 -1.10 -20.85 6.68
CA PHE A 142 -1.13 -20.71 8.13
C PHE A 142 -0.72 -22.00 8.80
N ALA A 143 0.08 -21.91 9.86
CA ALA A 143 0.51 -23.04 10.63
C ALA A 143 -0.68 -23.76 11.29
N GLN A 144 -0.59 -25.08 11.42
CA GLN A 144 -1.66 -25.93 11.95
C GLN A 144 -2.11 -25.60 13.38
N ASN A 145 -1.24 -24.96 14.16
CA ASN A 145 -1.48 -24.57 15.55
C ASN A 145 -2.16 -23.21 15.70
N VAL A 146 -2.40 -22.49 14.60
CA VAL A 146 -3.09 -21.20 14.62
C VAL A 146 -4.57 -21.41 14.97
N GLU A 147 -5.04 -20.68 15.98
CA GLU A 147 -6.46 -20.69 16.36
C GLU A 147 -7.32 -19.97 15.31
N PRO A 148 -8.56 -20.43 15.07
CA PRO A 148 -9.44 -19.77 14.12
C PRO A 148 -9.72 -18.32 14.52
N ALA A 149 -9.46 -17.39 13.61
CA ALA A 149 -9.64 -15.96 13.82
C ALA A 149 -9.93 -15.22 12.51
N ASP A 150 -10.39 -13.99 12.63
CA ASP A 150 -10.59 -13.07 11.51
C ASP A 150 -9.32 -12.25 11.31
N TYR A 151 -8.72 -12.36 10.12
CA TYR A 151 -7.50 -11.65 9.73
C TYR A 151 -7.81 -10.54 8.74
N ASP A 152 -7.14 -9.40 8.91
CA ASP A 152 -7.07 -8.34 7.91
C ASP A 152 -5.72 -8.45 7.19
N ILE A 153 -5.78 -8.59 5.87
CA ILE A 153 -4.59 -8.81 5.04
C ILE A 153 -4.55 -7.76 3.93
N SER A 154 -3.45 -7.02 3.89
CA SER A 154 -3.19 -6.01 2.87
C SER A 154 -1.84 -6.26 2.20
N SER A 155 -1.81 -6.18 0.87
CA SER A 155 -0.58 -6.38 0.09
C SER A 155 -0.25 -5.16 -0.74
N VAL A 156 0.99 -4.71 -0.67
CA VAL A 156 1.51 -3.55 -1.39
C VAL A 156 2.83 -3.89 -2.04
N ILE A 157 3.21 -3.11 -3.04
CA ILE A 157 4.43 -3.34 -3.80
C ILE A 157 5.23 -2.06 -3.79
N LEU A 158 6.42 -2.16 -3.23
CA LEU A 158 7.33 -1.05 -3.04
C LEU A 158 8.43 -1.14 -4.09
N THR A 159 8.54 -0.13 -4.94
CA THR A 159 9.64 -0.02 -5.91
C THR A 159 10.94 0.33 -5.20
N VAL A 160 12.04 -0.31 -5.61
CA VAL A 160 13.39 0.00 -5.16
C VAL A 160 14.15 0.90 -6.14
#